data_AF-X1BH90-F1
#
_entry.id   AF-X1BH90-F1
#
_cell.length_a   1.000
_cell.length_b   1.000
_cell.length_c   1.000
_cell.angle_alpha   90.00
_cell.angle_beta   90.00
_cell.angle_gamma   90.00
#
_symmetry.space_group_name_H-M   'P 1'
#
loop_
_entity.id
_entity.type
_entity.pdbx_description
1 polymer ?
#
loop_
_entity_poly.entity_id
_entity_poly.type
_entity_poly.pdbx_seq_one_letter_code
_entity_poly.pdbx_strand_id
1 'polypeptide(L)'
;MKIYKYHFLEKESDVTLISESKTAIVKAKESLLQNRLILEKFIKKNDKFLTSFSPVKIKTEFEIINLMSEASVLCDVGPMAAVAGAFADIMLNIMKAGDKNDFVPVKIALVENGGEIAVDSE
;
A
#
# COMPACT_ATOMS: atom_id res chain seq x y z
N MET A 1 -21.50 -15.84 -1.67
CA MET A 1 -20.50 -14.99 -2.35
C MET A 1 -19.19 -15.77 -2.41
N LYS A 2 -18.53 -15.85 -3.57
CA LYS A 2 -17.27 -16.59 -3.69
C LYS A 2 -16.10 -15.65 -3.39
N ILE A 3 -15.23 -16.04 -2.48
CA ILE A 3 -14.03 -15.28 -2.13
C ILE A 3 -12.83 -15.81 -2.91
N TYR A 4 -11.99 -14.89 -3.37
CA TYR A 4 -10.72 -15.18 -4.04
C TYR A 4 -9.57 -14.77 -3.12
N LYS A 5 -8.57 -15.64 -3.04
CA LYS A 5 -7.28 -15.36 -2.39
C LYS A 5 -6.19 -15.41 -3.44
N TYR A 6 -5.31 -14.43 -3.45
CA TYR A 6 -4.15 -14.38 -4.33
C TYR A 6 -2.93 -13.95 -3.52
N HIS A 7 -1.84 -14.69 -3.65
CA HIS A 7 -0.59 -14.44 -2.95
C HIS A 7 0.53 -14.29 -3.97
N PHE A 8 1.43 -13.33 -3.75
CA PHE A 8 2.55 -13.08 -4.65
C PHE A 8 3.72 -12.40 -3.93
N LEU A 9 4.91 -12.65 -4.46
CA LEU A 9 6.14 -11.96 -4.08
C LEU A 9 6.47 -10.90 -5.12
N GLU A 10 6.82 -9.70 -4.67
CA GLU A 10 7.36 -8.63 -5.49
C GLU A 10 8.57 -8.01 -4.76
N LYS A 11 9.77 -8.46 -5.14
CA LYS A 11 11.02 -8.17 -4.43
C LYS A 11 10.90 -8.47 -2.93
N GLU A 12 10.98 -7.45 -2.07
CA GLU A 12 10.89 -7.56 -0.61
C GLU A 12 9.45 -7.60 -0.09
N SER A 13 8.45 -7.30 -0.94
CA SER A 13 7.03 -7.42 -0.56
C SER A 13 6.55 -8.86 -0.73
N ASP A 14 6.00 -9.39 0.36
CA ASP A 14 5.31 -10.67 0.39
C ASP A 14 3.84 -10.40 0.70
N VAL A 15 2.97 -10.54 -0.30
CA VAL A 15 1.63 -9.95 -0.26
C VAL A 15 0.54 -11.01 -0.46
N THR A 16 -0.45 -10.99 0.42
CA THR A 16 -1.72 -11.71 0.27
C THR A 16 -2.89 -10.76 0.08
N LEU A 17 -3.68 -11.00 -0.96
CA LEU A 17 -4.90 -10.26 -1.30
C LEU A 17 -6.12 -11.17 -1.18
N ILE A 18 -7.18 -10.69 -0.54
CA ILE A 18 -8.46 -11.41 -0.43
C ILE A 18 -9.63 -10.47 -0.77
N SER A 19 -10.51 -10.91 -1.68
CA SER A 19 -11.74 -10.20 -2.04
C SER A 19 -12.70 -11.11 -2.81
N GLU A 20 -14.00 -10.78 -2.86
CA GLU A 20 -14.94 -11.35 -3.81
C GLU A 20 -14.77 -10.85 -5.26
N SER A 21 -13.93 -9.84 -5.49
CA SER A 21 -13.65 -9.29 -6.83
C SER A 21 -12.22 -9.60 -7.30
N LYS A 22 -12.09 -10.39 -8.38
CA LYS A 22 -10.79 -10.62 -9.03
C LYS A 22 -10.21 -9.34 -9.62
N THR A 23 -11.06 -8.45 -10.15
CA THR A 23 -10.62 -7.17 -10.71
C THR A 23 -9.99 -6.29 -9.63
N ALA A 24 -10.56 -6.26 -8.42
CA ALA A 24 -9.99 -5.54 -7.29
C ALA A 24 -8.60 -6.09 -6.91
N ILE A 25 -8.44 -7.42 -6.88
CA ILE A 25 -7.15 -8.07 -6.62
C ILE A 25 -6.10 -7.65 -7.68
N VAL A 26 -6.46 -7.64 -8.96
CA VAL A 26 -5.55 -7.24 -10.04
C VAL A 26 -5.14 -5.76 -9.88
N LYS A 27 -6.10 -4.87 -9.66
CA LYS A 27 -5.84 -3.43 -9.47
C LYS A 27 -4.95 -3.15 -8.25
N ALA A 28 -5.17 -3.86 -7.14
CA ALA A 28 -4.32 -3.75 -5.96
C ALA A 28 -2.88 -4.16 -6.25
N LYS A 29 -2.67 -5.29 -6.94
CA LYS A 29 -1.33 -5.71 -7.36
C LYS A 29 -0.66 -4.66 -8.26
N GLU A 30 -1.38 -4.13 -9.24
CA GLU A 30 -0.85 -3.07 -10.12
C GLU A 30 -0.48 -1.81 -9.34
N SER A 31 -1.29 -1.42 -8.35
CA SER A 31 -1.00 -0.28 -7.49
C SER A 31 0.28 -0.46 -6.68
N LEU A 32 0.54 -1.65 -6.12
CA LEU A 32 1.80 -1.97 -5.45
C LEU A 32 2.99 -1.72 -6.37
N LEU A 33 2.93 -2.23 -7.61
CA LEU A 33 4.02 -2.10 -8.58
C LEU A 33 4.29 -0.62 -8.91
N GLN A 34 3.24 0.17 -9.14
CA GLN A 34 3.38 1.60 -9.43
C GLN A 34 3.98 2.37 -8.24
N ASN A 35 3.46 2.16 -7.03
CA ASN A 35 3.93 2.85 -5.84
C ASN A 35 5.36 2.44 -5.45
N ARG A 36 5.74 1.17 -5.68
CA ARG A 36 7.13 0.72 -5.51
C ARG A 36 8.07 1.44 -6.46
N LEU A 37 7.72 1.57 -7.75
CA LEU A 37 8.54 2.32 -8.71
C LEU A 37 8.69 3.80 -8.31
N ILE A 38 7.64 4.40 -7.77
CA ILE A 38 7.66 5.77 -7.24
C ILE A 38 8.63 5.85 -6.05
N LEU A 39 8.47 4.98 -5.06
CA LEU A 39 9.32 4.94 -3.86
C LEU A 39 10.79 4.74 -4.24
N GLU A 40 11.11 3.76 -5.09
CA GLU A 40 12.48 3.48 -5.54
C GLU A 40 13.13 4.67 -6.26
N LYS A 41 12.37 5.39 -7.09
CA LYS A 41 12.86 6.60 -7.75
C LYS A 41 13.06 7.75 -6.76
N PHE A 42 12.18 7.86 -5.77
CA PHE A 42 12.22 8.91 -4.77
C PHE A 42 13.43 8.75 -3.84
N ILE A 43 13.65 7.55 -3.31
CA ILE A 43 14.75 7.28 -2.36
C ILE A 43 16.13 7.44 -3.01
N LYS A 44 16.27 7.17 -4.33
CA LYS A 44 17.52 7.42 -5.08
C LYS A 44 17.96 8.89 -5.09
N LYS A 45 17.04 9.82 -4.86
CA LYS A 45 17.33 11.26 -4.80
C LYS A 45 17.27 11.81 -3.37
N ASN A 46 16.85 10.99 -2.41
CA ASN A 46 16.53 11.38 -1.05
C ASN A 46 17.01 10.30 -0.06
N ASP A 47 18.32 10.08 0.03
CA ASP A 47 18.92 8.98 0.81
C ASP A 47 18.46 8.96 2.28
N LYS A 48 18.19 10.14 2.87
CA LYS A 48 17.66 10.24 4.24
C LYS A 48 16.28 9.58 4.39
N PHE A 49 15.45 9.56 3.36
CA PHE A 49 14.13 8.93 3.42
C PHE A 49 14.23 7.41 3.58
N LEU A 50 15.27 6.80 3.00
CA LEU A 50 15.55 5.37 3.11
C LEU A 50 16.26 5.00 4.43
N THR A 51 17.19 5.84 4.88
CA THR A 51 18.18 5.48 5.91
C THR A 51 17.94 6.11 7.28
N SER A 52 17.07 7.12 7.38
CA SER A 52 16.80 7.79 8.65
C SER A 52 16.07 6.85 9.61
N PHE A 53 16.50 6.87 10.87
CA PHE A 53 15.77 6.27 12.00
C PHE A 53 14.91 7.29 12.75
N SER A 54 14.93 8.55 12.33
CA SER A 54 14.15 9.66 12.91
C SER A 54 13.19 10.25 11.87
N PRO A 55 12.19 11.05 12.29
CA PRO A 55 11.20 11.61 11.39
C PRO A 55 11.77 12.38 10.21
N VAL A 56 11.24 12.12 9.01
CA VAL A 56 11.55 12.91 7.80
C VAL A 56 10.27 13.53 7.28
N LYS A 57 10.00 14.76 7.71
CA LYS A 57 8.82 15.52 7.29
C LYS A 57 9.01 16.09 5.89
N ILE A 58 8.30 15.52 4.93
CA ILE A 58 8.22 16.00 3.55
C ILE A 58 6.79 15.94 3.03
N LYS A 59 6.47 16.77 2.05
CA LYS A 59 5.21 16.75 1.30
C LYS A 59 5.51 16.76 -0.19
N THR A 60 4.88 15.85 -0.92
CA THR A 60 5.08 15.61 -2.35
C THR A 60 3.75 15.40 -3.06
N GLU A 61 3.78 15.21 -4.37
CA GLU A 61 2.66 14.75 -5.18
C GLU A 61 2.38 13.25 -5.05
N PHE A 62 3.29 12.48 -4.44
CA PHE A 62 3.21 11.03 -4.35
C PHE A 62 2.58 10.58 -3.02
N GLU A 63 1.46 9.87 -3.11
CA GLU A 63 0.72 9.38 -1.95
C GLU A 63 1.57 8.50 -1.03
N ILE A 64 2.29 7.51 -1.58
CA ILE A 64 3.16 6.61 -0.79
C ILE A 64 4.20 7.38 0.03
N ILE A 65 4.78 8.45 -0.51
CA ILE A 65 5.78 9.26 0.19
C ILE A 65 5.14 10.07 1.31
N ASN A 66 3.97 10.65 1.05
CA ASN A 66 3.25 11.43 2.05
C ASN A 66 2.78 10.57 3.22
N LEU A 67 2.19 9.39 2.94
CA LEU A 67 1.75 8.45 3.98
C LEU A 67 2.91 8.01 4.88
N MET A 68 4.04 7.61 4.28
CA MET A 68 5.22 7.20 5.05
C MET A 68 5.81 8.37 5.86
N SER A 69 5.85 9.58 5.30
CA SER A 69 6.30 10.81 5.98
C SER A 69 5.41 11.17 7.16
N GLU A 70 4.10 11.09 7.00
CA GLU A 70 3.13 11.39 8.05
C GLU A 70 3.21 10.36 9.19
N ALA A 71 3.21 9.07 8.87
CA ALA A 71 3.38 8.00 9.86
C ALA A 71 4.71 8.10 10.61
N SER A 72 5.79 8.44 9.91
CA SER A 72 7.11 8.70 10.48
C SER A 72 7.08 9.81 11.54
N VAL A 73 6.40 10.91 11.27
CA VAL A 73 6.25 12.03 12.22
C VAL A 73 5.35 11.66 13.40
N LEU A 74 4.25 10.96 13.16
CA LEU A 74 3.30 10.57 14.21
C LEU A 74 3.90 9.58 15.21
N CYS A 75 4.76 8.68 14.73
CA CYS A 75 5.32 7.59 15.53
C CYS A 75 6.77 7.83 15.99
N ASP A 76 7.37 8.97 15.66
CA ASP A 76 8.77 9.34 15.95
C ASP A 76 9.80 8.29 15.45
N VAL A 77 9.62 7.82 14.22
CA VAL A 77 10.47 6.81 13.57
C VAL A 77 10.90 7.25 12.17
N GLY A 78 11.81 6.52 11.54
CA GLY A 78 12.14 6.68 10.13
C GLY A 78 10.97 6.32 9.17
N PRO A 79 10.86 6.95 7.98
CA PRO A 79 9.80 6.63 7.02
C PRO A 79 9.73 5.18 6.58
N MET A 80 10.89 4.51 6.47
CA MET A 80 10.94 3.12 6.03
C MET A 80 10.28 2.15 7.02
N ALA A 81 10.11 2.55 8.29
CA ALA A 81 9.38 1.76 9.29
C ALA A 81 7.89 1.62 8.95
N ALA A 82 7.33 2.54 8.15
CA ALA A 82 5.91 2.54 7.75
C ALA A 82 5.66 1.92 6.37
N VAL A 83 6.69 1.43 5.67
CA VAL A 83 6.58 1.06 4.24
C VAL A 83 5.57 -0.05 3.97
N ALA A 84 5.50 -1.08 4.83
CA ALA A 84 4.61 -2.21 4.63
C ALA A 84 3.13 -1.80 4.74
N GLY A 85 2.82 -0.98 5.76
CA GLY A 85 1.47 -0.45 6.00
C GLY A 85 1.05 0.57 4.97
N ALA A 86 1.94 1.46 4.56
CA ALA A 86 1.63 2.43 3.52
C ALA A 86 1.26 1.74 2.19
N PHE A 87 1.93 0.63 1.83
CA PHE A 87 1.48 -0.18 0.70
C PHE A 87 0.14 -0.86 0.94
N ALA A 88 -0.08 -1.45 2.13
CA ALA A 88 -1.34 -2.11 2.47
C ALA A 88 -2.54 -1.16 2.38
N ASP A 89 -2.42 0.05 2.92
CA ASP A 89 -3.45 1.09 2.90
C ASP A 89 -3.80 1.54 1.48
N ILE A 90 -2.78 1.82 0.66
CA ILE A 90 -3.00 2.23 -0.74
C ILE A 90 -3.71 1.11 -1.51
N MET A 91 -3.26 -0.13 -1.35
CA MET A 91 -3.87 -1.28 -2.03
C MET A 91 -5.32 -1.49 -1.58
N LEU A 92 -5.60 -1.38 -0.29
CA LEU A 92 -6.95 -1.49 0.26
C LEU A 92 -7.87 -0.40 -0.34
N ASN A 93 -7.41 0.84 -0.37
CA ASN A 93 -8.16 1.96 -0.95
C ASN A 93 -8.47 1.74 -2.44
N ILE A 94 -7.51 1.18 -3.20
CA ILE A 94 -7.72 0.83 -4.60
C ILE A 94 -8.76 -0.28 -4.77
N MET A 95 -8.78 -1.28 -3.88
CA MET A 95 -9.80 -2.34 -3.92
C MET A 95 -11.19 -1.77 -3.64
N LYS A 96 -11.30 -0.88 -2.66
CA LYS A 96 -12.56 -0.22 -2.24
C LYS A 96 -13.12 0.73 -3.29
N ALA A 97 -12.27 1.44 -4.01
CA ALA A 97 -12.68 2.41 -5.01
C ALA A 97 -13.47 1.79 -6.19
N GLY A 98 -13.45 0.47 -6.35
CA GLY A 98 -14.21 -0.25 -7.37
C GLY A 98 -13.75 0.04 -8.80
N ASP A 99 -14.58 -0.32 -9.78
CA ASP A 99 -14.43 0.19 -11.15
C ASP A 99 -15.28 1.43 -11.32
N LYS A 100 -14.78 2.45 -12.04
CA LYS A 100 -15.55 3.68 -12.31
C LYS A 100 -16.89 3.42 -13.01
N ASN A 101 -17.04 2.24 -13.59
CA ASN A 101 -18.22 1.80 -14.33
C ASN A 101 -19.15 0.88 -13.52
N ASP A 102 -18.71 0.39 -12.35
CA ASP A 102 -19.50 -0.49 -11.49
C ASP A 102 -19.75 0.20 -10.14
N PHE A 103 -20.99 0.62 -9.92
CA PHE A 103 -21.45 1.36 -8.73
C PHE A 103 -21.46 0.52 -7.43
N VAL A 104 -20.95 -0.71 -7.45
CA VAL A 104 -21.00 -1.62 -6.31
C VAL A 104 -19.59 -1.72 -5.71
N PRO A 105 -19.33 -1.10 -4.55
CA PRO A 105 -18.08 -1.29 -3.84
C PRO A 105 -17.91 -2.76 -3.43
N VAL A 106 -16.66 -3.20 -3.32
CA VAL A 106 -16.36 -4.52 -2.77
C VAL A 106 -16.76 -4.58 -1.30
N LYS A 107 -17.41 -5.67 -0.90
CA LYS A 107 -17.79 -5.99 0.47
C LYS A 107 -16.66 -6.56 1.28
N ILE A 108 -15.67 -7.19 0.65
CA ILE A 108 -14.47 -7.71 1.33
C ILE A 108 -13.24 -7.24 0.57
N ALA A 109 -12.38 -6.49 1.26
CA ALA A 109 -11.05 -6.14 0.81
C ALA A 109 -10.06 -6.38 1.94
N LEU A 110 -9.08 -7.25 1.71
CA LEU A 110 -8.00 -7.50 2.66
C LEU A 110 -6.68 -7.53 1.91
N VAL A 111 -5.70 -6.83 2.48
CA VAL A 111 -4.31 -6.79 2.06
C VAL A 111 -3.46 -7.14 3.25
N GLU A 112 -2.62 -8.16 3.10
CA GLU A 112 -1.55 -8.50 4.03
C GLU A 112 -0.21 -8.33 3.32
N ASN A 113 0.77 -7.70 3.97
CA ASN A 113 2.11 -7.48 3.44
C ASN A 113 3.14 -7.81 4.53
N GLY A 114 3.47 -9.09 4.69
CA GLY A 114 4.32 -9.61 5.74
C GLY A 114 3.64 -9.54 7.12
N GLY A 115 4.09 -8.61 7.95
CA GLY A 115 3.56 -8.44 9.32
C GLY A 115 2.34 -7.51 9.42
N GLU A 116 1.93 -6.89 8.32
CA GLU A 116 0.95 -5.80 8.30
C GLU A 116 -0.34 -6.20 7.58
N ILE A 117 -1.50 -5.77 8.08
CA ILE A 117 -2.81 -6.13 7.53
C ILE A 117 -3.74 -4.92 7.50
N ALA A 118 -4.24 -4.59 6.31
CA ALA A 118 -5.31 -3.64 6.10
C ALA A 118 -6.57 -4.39 5.63
N VAL A 119 -7.71 -4.19 6.31
CA VAL A 119 -8.95 -4.91 6.03
C VAL A 119 -10.17 -3.99 6.11
N ASP A 120 -11.10 -4.19 5.18
CA ASP A 120 -12.45 -3.64 5.19
C ASP A 120 -13.45 -4.73 4.81
N SER A 121 -14.52 -4.86 5.61
CA SER A 121 -15.55 -5.86 5.41
C SER A 121 -16.92 -5.36 5.85
N GLU A 122 -17.94 -5.58 5.02
CA GLU A 122 -19.37 -5.37 5.35
C GLU A 122 -20.02 -6.61 5.98
#